data_AF-A0AAV1PMV7-F1
#
_entry.id   AF-A0AAV1PMV7-F1
#
_cell.length_a   1.000
_cell.length_b   1.000
_cell.length_c   1.000
_cell.angle_alpha   90.00
_cell.angle_beta   90.00
_cell.angle_gamma   90.00
#
_symmetry.space_group_name_H-M   'P 1'
#
loop_
_entity.id
_entity.type
_entity.pdbx_description
1 polymer ?
#
loop_
_entity_poly.entity_id
_entity_poly.type
_entity_poly.pdbx_seq_one_letter_code
_entity_poly.pdbx_strand_id
1 'polypeptide(L)'
;MEETEAETQKETVDNVNPAVKQTGKATGEASSQMSEPGAVGEPEARWSRIKLFDKVMQKSLDKFIGQASFNTFARTFRPLYKNNPQRMESIHRQFIEELRRIIQEDISRLTEEGQLESKLNELDKLESAAKNNLDPAWRPSGIPEQDFCSFLKPYYKKQEAYMRLELKKIQAENAALAQKVQAGRESIAQTEHCISTTVDEWKASVTEFERMKSNLCPSGVNDSGYSDV
;
A
#
# COMPACT_ATOMS: atom_id res chain seq x y z
N MET A 1 10.47 38.92 32.89
CA MET A 1 11.83 39.47 32.81
C MET A 1 12.75 38.27 32.73
N GLU A 2 13.41 37.96 31.63
CA GLU A 2 13.65 38.68 30.39
C GLU A 2 13.69 37.69 29.24
N GLU A 3 13.25 38.17 28.09
CA GLU A 3 13.49 37.61 26.77
C GLU A 3 14.98 37.64 26.44
N THR A 4 15.42 36.85 25.46
CA THR A 4 16.34 37.34 24.42
C THR A 4 16.38 36.35 23.25
N GLU A 5 15.89 36.82 22.12
CA GLU A 5 16.09 36.31 20.77
C GLU A 5 17.48 36.68 20.22
N ALA A 6 17.96 35.94 19.21
CA ALA A 6 18.73 36.43 18.07
C ALA A 6 18.83 35.27 17.04
N GLU A 7 18.00 35.26 15.99
CA GLU A 7 18.26 35.77 14.63
C GLU A 7 19.44 35.12 13.86
N THR A 8 19.11 34.44 12.76
CA THR A 8 19.89 34.53 11.51
C THR A 8 18.97 34.38 10.30
N GLN A 9 19.07 35.38 9.43
CA GLN A 9 18.41 35.63 8.14
C GLN A 9 18.96 34.67 7.05
N LYS A 10 18.13 34.06 6.18
CA LYS A 10 17.56 34.54 4.89
C LYS A 10 18.44 34.19 3.67
N GLU A 11 17.94 33.30 2.80
CA GLU A 11 18.11 33.43 1.33
C GLU A 11 17.04 32.61 0.57
N THR A 12 16.08 33.35 0.00
CA THR A 12 15.31 33.10 -1.24
C THR A 12 16.29 33.08 -2.43
N VAL A 13 16.12 32.39 -3.56
CA VAL A 13 15.10 32.42 -4.65
C VAL A 13 15.41 31.16 -5.53
N ASP A 14 14.51 30.46 -6.22
CA ASP A 14 13.82 30.85 -7.45
C ASP A 14 12.83 29.78 -7.92
N ASN A 15 11.75 30.27 -8.51
CA ASN A 15 10.53 29.59 -8.94
C ASN A 15 10.46 29.61 -10.48
N VAL A 16 10.27 28.46 -11.15
CA VAL A 16 9.72 28.42 -12.52
C VAL A 16 8.85 27.16 -12.74
N ASN A 17 7.54 27.36 -12.73
CA ASN A 17 6.56 26.52 -13.43
C ASN A 17 6.66 26.73 -14.96
N PRO A 18 6.31 25.73 -15.78
CA PRO A 18 5.77 26.02 -17.10
C PRO A 18 4.28 25.65 -17.19
N ALA A 19 3.53 26.65 -17.63
CA ALA A 19 2.11 26.63 -17.88
C ALA A 19 1.70 25.83 -19.11
N VAL A 20 0.46 25.39 -19.03
CA VAL A 20 -0.45 24.89 -20.09
C VAL A 20 -0.41 25.77 -21.35
N LYS A 21 -0.34 25.12 -22.52
CA LYS A 21 -0.87 25.67 -23.78
C LYS A 21 -1.77 24.64 -24.44
N GLN A 22 -3.06 24.95 -24.49
CA GLN A 22 -4.00 24.42 -25.47
C GLN A 22 -4.05 25.39 -26.65
N THR A 23 -3.92 24.86 -27.87
CA THR A 23 -4.50 25.44 -29.09
C THR A 23 -4.82 24.27 -30.02
N GLY A 24 -6.11 24.05 -30.26
CA GLY A 24 -6.62 22.90 -30.99
C GLY A 24 -6.85 23.12 -32.48
N LYS A 25 -7.56 22.16 -33.08
CA LYS A 25 -8.64 22.27 -34.07
C LYS A 25 -8.62 21.06 -35.02
N ALA A 26 -9.79 20.44 -35.15
CA ALA A 26 -10.37 19.80 -36.35
C ALA A 26 -10.86 18.35 -36.15
N THR A 27 -12.18 18.26 -35.92
CA THR A 27 -13.16 17.52 -36.75
C THR A 27 -12.92 16.04 -37.06
N GLY A 28 -13.78 15.20 -36.48
CA GLY A 28 -14.00 13.83 -36.92
C GLY A 28 -15.08 13.17 -36.06
N GLU A 29 -16.34 13.28 -36.49
CA GLU A 29 -17.43 12.47 -35.98
C GLU A 29 -17.14 10.98 -36.25
N ALA A 30 -17.18 10.16 -35.20
CA ALA A 30 -17.42 8.73 -35.33
C ALA A 30 -18.15 8.26 -34.07
N SER A 31 -19.47 8.19 -34.18
CA SER A 31 -20.34 7.46 -33.28
C SER A 31 -19.84 6.01 -33.19
N SER A 32 -19.56 5.55 -31.98
CA SER A 32 -19.33 4.13 -31.71
C SER A 32 -19.96 3.82 -30.34
N GLN A 33 -21.23 3.45 -30.41
CA GLN A 33 -21.89 2.67 -29.38
C GLN A 33 -21.02 1.44 -29.08
N MET A 34 -20.39 1.41 -27.92
CA MET A 34 -19.92 0.15 -27.34
C MET A 34 -20.93 -0.26 -26.28
N SER A 35 -21.52 -1.41 -26.57
CA SER A 35 -22.57 -2.07 -25.82
C SER A 35 -22.19 -2.26 -24.36
N GLU A 36 -23.15 -1.99 -23.48
CA GLU A 36 -23.13 -2.45 -22.10
C GLU A 36 -22.86 -3.97 -22.08
N PRO A 37 -21.89 -4.47 -21.30
CA PRO A 37 -21.83 -5.89 -21.02
C PRO A 37 -23.02 -6.19 -20.12
N GLY A 38 -23.95 -6.97 -20.66
CA GLY A 38 -25.20 -7.36 -20.02
C GLY A 38 -24.97 -7.78 -18.58
N ALA A 39 -25.83 -7.25 -17.71
CA ALA A 39 -26.00 -7.73 -16.35
C ALA A 39 -26.31 -9.22 -16.41
N VAL A 40 -25.26 -10.03 -16.27
CA VAL A 40 -25.37 -11.44 -15.90
C VAL A 40 -26.03 -11.41 -14.54
N GLY A 41 -27.32 -11.76 -14.51
CA GLY A 41 -28.09 -11.88 -13.30
C GLY A 41 -27.35 -12.84 -12.37
N GLU A 42 -26.68 -12.27 -11.36
CA GLU A 42 -26.22 -13.03 -10.23
C GLU A 42 -27.43 -13.80 -9.67
N PRO A 43 -27.23 -15.04 -9.20
CA PRO A 43 -28.31 -15.83 -8.64
C PRO A 43 -28.88 -15.04 -7.47
N GLU A 44 -30.07 -14.46 -7.70
CA GLU A 44 -30.80 -13.63 -6.76
C GLU A 44 -30.71 -14.28 -5.38
N ALA A 45 -30.03 -13.60 -4.45
CA ALA A 45 -29.94 -14.06 -3.07
C ALA A 45 -31.36 -14.39 -2.62
N ARG A 46 -31.60 -15.67 -2.29
CA ARG A 46 -32.93 -16.26 -2.20
C ARG A 46 -33.89 -15.44 -1.35
N TRP A 47 -33.40 -14.65 -0.37
CA TRP A 47 -34.01 -13.41 0.14
C TRP A 47 -32.93 -12.40 0.54
N SER A 48 -33.13 -11.11 0.25
CA SER A 48 -32.28 -10.01 0.77
C SER A 48 -32.49 -9.82 2.27
N ARG A 49 -31.40 -9.64 3.03
CA ARG A 49 -31.46 -9.52 4.51
C ARG A 49 -32.31 -8.34 4.97
N ILE A 50 -32.30 -7.20 4.25
CA ILE A 50 -33.13 -6.04 4.59
C ILE A 50 -34.62 -6.35 4.45
N LYS A 51 -35.04 -7.04 3.37
CA LYS A 51 -36.43 -7.45 3.18
C LYS A 51 -36.91 -8.41 4.28
N LEU A 52 -36.01 -9.27 4.76
CA LEU A 52 -36.31 -10.16 5.88
C LEU A 52 -36.46 -9.37 7.18
N PHE A 53 -35.58 -8.40 7.43
CA PHE A 53 -35.68 -7.49 8.56
C PHE A 53 -37.03 -6.75 8.57
N ASP A 54 -37.39 -6.09 7.47
CA ASP A 54 -38.65 -5.34 7.34
C ASP A 54 -39.86 -6.24 7.63
N LYS A 55 -39.85 -7.45 7.07
CA LYS A 55 -40.92 -8.43 7.27
C LYS A 55 -41.03 -8.87 8.74
N VAL A 56 -39.91 -9.11 9.42
CA VAL A 56 -39.89 -9.50 10.83
C VAL A 56 -40.36 -8.35 11.72
N MET A 57 -39.91 -7.12 11.44
CA MET A 57 -40.30 -5.93 12.20
C MET A 57 -41.79 -5.64 12.06
N GLN A 58 -42.31 -5.65 10.83
CA GLN A 58 -43.73 -5.43 10.57
C GLN A 58 -44.60 -6.49 11.24
N LYS A 59 -44.23 -7.78 11.11
CA LYS A 59 -44.98 -8.88 11.74
C LYS A 59 -44.94 -8.80 13.27
N SER A 60 -43.83 -8.35 13.84
CA SER A 60 -43.69 -8.16 15.29
C SER A 60 -44.56 -7.01 15.80
N LEU A 61 -44.58 -5.89 15.08
CA LEU A 61 -45.46 -4.76 15.38
C LEU A 61 -46.94 -5.15 15.30
N ASP A 62 -47.34 -5.85 14.23
CA ASP A 62 -48.73 -6.30 14.08
C ASP A 62 -49.15 -7.24 15.20
N LYS A 63 -48.25 -8.15 15.62
CA LYS A 63 -48.51 -9.03 16.76
C LYS A 63 -48.63 -8.25 18.07
N PHE A 64 -47.78 -7.24 18.28
CA PHE A 64 -47.80 -6.38 19.46
C PHE A 64 -49.11 -5.58 19.54
N ILE A 65 -49.49 -4.91 18.46
CA ILE A 65 -50.75 -4.17 18.37
C ILE A 65 -51.96 -5.10 18.54
N GLY A 66 -51.90 -6.32 18.01
CA GLY A 66 -52.95 -7.32 18.19
C GLY A 66 -53.21 -7.70 19.65
N GLN A 67 -52.22 -7.60 20.55
CA GLN A 67 -52.43 -7.82 21.99
C GLN A 67 -53.19 -6.68 22.66
N ALA A 68 -53.02 -5.45 22.17
CA ALA A 68 -53.70 -4.25 22.64
C ALA A 68 -55.12 -4.11 22.08
N SER A 69 -55.88 -5.22 22.03
CA SER A 69 -57.23 -5.25 21.45
C SER A 69 -58.22 -4.35 22.21
N PHE A 70 -59.26 -3.88 21.51
CA PHE A 70 -60.31 -3.07 22.13
C PHE A 70 -61.01 -3.79 23.28
N ASN A 71 -61.19 -5.12 23.19
CA ASN A 71 -61.80 -5.92 24.25
C ASN A 71 -60.97 -5.87 25.55
N THR A 72 -59.65 -6.00 25.45
CA THR A 72 -58.74 -5.85 26.59
C THR A 72 -58.87 -4.44 27.18
N PHE A 73 -58.88 -3.41 26.33
CA PHE A 73 -58.99 -2.02 26.75
C PHE A 73 -60.32 -1.70 27.45
N ALA A 74 -61.44 -2.13 26.87
CA ALA A 74 -62.79 -1.92 27.41
C ALA A 74 -63.01 -2.69 28.72
N ARG A 75 -62.40 -3.87 28.90
CA ARG A 75 -62.43 -4.61 30.17
C ARG A 75 -61.72 -3.85 31.29
N THR A 76 -60.55 -3.28 31.01
CA THR A 76 -59.76 -2.51 31.98
C THR A 76 -60.46 -1.20 32.36
N PHE A 77 -61.07 -0.52 31.39
CA PHE A 77 -61.76 0.77 31.60
C PHE A 77 -63.30 0.63 31.60
N ARG A 78 -63.81 -0.42 32.27
CA ARG A 78 -65.24 -0.77 32.31
C ARG A 78 -66.20 0.37 32.68
N PRO A 79 -65.95 1.17 33.73
CA PRO A 79 -66.86 2.25 34.12
C PRO A 79 -67.01 3.30 33.01
N LEU A 80 -65.91 3.64 32.33
CA LEU A 80 -65.89 4.63 31.25
C LEU A 80 -66.56 4.08 29.98
N TYR A 81 -66.37 2.79 29.68
CA TYR A 81 -67.02 2.12 28.55
C TYR A 81 -68.55 2.12 28.70
N LYS A 82 -69.08 1.84 29.90
CA LYS A 82 -70.53 1.86 30.15
C LYS A 82 -71.15 3.24 29.95
N ASN A 83 -70.41 4.31 30.26
CA ASN A 83 -70.90 5.67 30.14
C ASN A 83 -70.95 6.14 28.68
N ASN A 84 -69.92 5.81 27.89
CA ASN A 84 -69.89 6.21 26.48
C ASN A 84 -69.04 5.24 25.62
N PRO A 85 -69.64 4.18 25.08
CA PRO A 85 -68.94 3.18 24.27
C PRO A 85 -68.30 3.78 23.01
N GLN A 86 -69.00 4.69 22.34
CA GLN A 86 -68.54 5.29 21.08
C GLN A 86 -67.30 6.17 21.28
N ARG A 87 -67.28 6.99 22.34
CA ARG A 87 -66.07 7.77 22.67
C ARG A 87 -64.90 6.88 23.06
N MET A 88 -65.15 5.82 23.83
CA MET A 88 -64.12 4.87 24.22
C MET A 88 -63.48 4.16 23.02
N GLU A 89 -64.30 3.74 22.05
CA GLU A 89 -63.82 3.12 20.81
C GLU A 89 -63.00 4.10 19.96
N SER A 90 -63.43 5.36 19.87
CA SER A 90 -62.66 6.40 19.18
C SER A 90 -61.30 6.65 19.84
N ILE A 91 -61.24 6.69 21.17
CA ILE A 91 -59.98 6.88 21.91
C ILE A 91 -59.04 5.70 21.68
N HIS A 92 -59.54 4.46 21.77
CA HIS A 92 -58.72 3.26 21.53
C HIS A 92 -58.17 3.22 20.11
N ARG A 93 -59.01 3.52 19.10
CA ARG A 93 -58.57 3.59 17.71
C ARG A 93 -57.45 4.62 17.52
N GLN A 94 -57.64 5.84 18.03
CA GLN A 94 -56.61 6.89 17.96
C GLN A 94 -55.31 6.48 18.66
N PHE A 95 -55.41 5.86 19.84
CA PHE A 95 -54.25 5.36 20.58
C PHE A 95 -53.47 4.31 19.77
N ILE A 96 -54.15 3.36 19.14
CA ILE A 96 -53.50 2.31 18.34
C ILE A 96 -52.89 2.88 17.06
N GLU A 97 -53.57 3.80 16.38
CA GLU A 97 -53.04 4.48 15.20
C GLU A 97 -51.77 5.28 15.54
N GLU A 98 -51.81 6.06 16.61
CA GLU A 98 -50.68 6.86 17.08
C GLU A 98 -49.51 5.97 17.52
N LEU A 99 -49.78 4.92 18.31
CA LEU A 99 -48.76 3.98 18.76
C LEU A 99 -48.08 3.26 17.59
N ARG A 100 -48.87 2.81 16.61
CA ARG A 100 -48.32 2.18 15.39
C ARG A 100 -47.46 3.18 14.62
N ARG A 101 -47.94 4.40 14.43
CA ARG A 101 -47.21 5.45 13.70
C ARG A 101 -45.87 5.75 14.35
N ILE A 102 -45.86 6.06 15.65
CA ILE A 102 -44.64 6.42 16.39
C ILE A 102 -43.63 5.27 16.31
N ILE A 103 -44.05 4.02 16.54
CA ILE A 103 -43.12 2.87 16.48
C ILE A 103 -42.57 2.69 15.07
N GLN A 104 -43.38 2.86 14.02
CA GLN A 104 -42.90 2.77 12.64
C GLN A 104 -41.91 3.88 12.30
N GLU A 105 -42.21 5.12 12.69
CA GLU A 105 -41.31 6.27 12.53
C GLU A 105 -39.98 6.05 13.27
N ASP A 106 -40.03 5.51 14.49
CA ASP A 106 -38.84 5.18 15.28
C ASP A 106 -38.01 4.06 14.63
N ILE A 107 -38.65 3.00 14.13
CA ILE A 107 -37.97 1.93 13.41
C ILE A 107 -37.30 2.46 12.16
N SER A 108 -38.00 3.26 11.35
CA SER A 108 -37.44 3.86 10.14
C SER A 108 -36.25 4.75 10.48
N ARG A 109 -36.39 5.63 11.48
CA ARG A 109 -35.31 6.51 11.94
C ARG A 109 -34.09 5.71 12.39
N LEU A 110 -34.26 4.67 13.23
CA LEU A 110 -33.16 3.82 13.68
C LEU A 110 -32.50 3.05 12.52
N THR A 111 -33.30 2.65 11.53
CA THR A 111 -32.81 1.95 10.33
C THR A 111 -31.94 2.87 9.48
N GLU A 112 -32.36 4.13 9.30
CA GLU A 112 -31.63 5.17 8.57
C GLU A 112 -30.36 5.60 9.34
N GLU A 113 -30.48 5.93 10.62
CA GLU A 113 -29.35 6.31 11.49
C GLU A 113 -28.29 5.21 11.56
N GLY A 114 -28.73 3.95 11.67
CA GLY A 114 -27.85 2.77 11.68
C GLY A 114 -27.27 2.41 10.30
N GLN A 115 -27.74 3.06 9.23
CA GLN A 115 -27.45 2.74 7.83
C GLN A 115 -27.66 1.24 7.54
N LEU A 116 -28.71 0.66 8.12
CA LEU A 116 -28.88 -0.78 8.19
C LEU A 116 -29.04 -1.41 6.80
N GLU A 117 -29.72 -0.72 5.88
CA GLU A 117 -29.85 -1.16 4.49
C GLU A 117 -28.48 -1.34 3.83
N SER A 118 -27.61 -0.34 3.93
CA SER A 118 -26.25 -0.40 3.36
C SER A 118 -25.45 -1.56 3.95
N LYS A 119 -25.45 -1.70 5.29
CA LYS A 119 -24.68 -2.74 5.99
C LYS A 119 -25.18 -4.15 5.71
N LEU A 120 -26.50 -4.35 5.64
CA LEU A 120 -27.09 -5.66 5.31
C LEU A 120 -26.86 -6.02 3.84
N ASN A 121 -26.93 -5.05 2.93
CA ASN A 121 -26.61 -5.27 1.52
C ASN A 121 -25.11 -5.55 1.31
N GLU A 122 -24.22 -4.89 2.05
CA GLU A 122 -22.79 -5.20 2.05
C GLU A 122 -22.52 -6.61 2.59
N LEU A 123 -23.21 -7.00 3.66
CA LEU A 123 -23.11 -8.36 4.20
C LEU A 123 -23.59 -9.43 3.20
N ASP A 124 -24.68 -9.16 2.45
CA ASP A 124 -25.15 -10.03 1.36
C ASP A 124 -24.06 -10.21 0.29
N LYS A 125 -23.33 -9.13 -0.07
CA LYS A 125 -22.20 -9.17 -1.02
C LYS A 125 -20.98 -9.91 -0.47
N LEU A 126 -20.64 -9.70 0.80
CA LEU A 126 -19.52 -10.39 1.44
C LEU A 126 -19.77 -11.89 1.56
N GLU A 127 -21.01 -12.28 1.90
CA GLU A 127 -21.40 -13.69 1.90
C GLU A 127 -21.31 -14.28 0.49
N SER A 128 -21.83 -13.60 -0.53
CA SER A 128 -21.78 -14.10 -1.91
C SER A 128 -20.34 -14.29 -2.40
N ALA A 129 -19.45 -13.33 -2.13
CA ALA A 129 -18.03 -13.42 -2.45
C ALA A 129 -17.32 -14.55 -1.69
N ALA A 130 -17.78 -14.87 -0.48
CA ALA A 130 -17.19 -15.90 0.36
C ALA A 130 -17.75 -17.31 0.16
N LYS A 131 -18.85 -17.50 -0.61
CA LYS A 131 -19.56 -18.78 -0.75
C LYS A 131 -18.70 -19.99 -1.09
N ASN A 132 -17.63 -19.79 -1.85
CA ASN A 132 -16.75 -20.87 -2.32
C ASN A 132 -15.52 -21.09 -1.43
N ASN A 133 -15.30 -20.26 -0.42
CA ASN A 133 -14.19 -20.42 0.52
C ASN A 133 -14.57 -21.46 1.56
N LEU A 134 -13.95 -22.64 1.47
CA LEU A 134 -14.17 -23.74 2.42
C LEU A 134 -13.37 -23.58 3.71
N ASP A 135 -12.37 -22.69 3.71
CA ASP A 135 -11.54 -22.43 4.88
C ASP A 135 -12.34 -21.73 5.98
N PRO A 136 -12.11 -22.09 7.26
CA PRO A 136 -12.70 -21.37 8.37
C PRO A 136 -12.35 -19.88 8.29
N ALA A 137 -13.38 -19.03 8.33
CA ALA A 137 -13.19 -17.60 8.33
C ALA A 137 -12.39 -17.16 9.57
N TRP A 138 -11.44 -16.24 9.38
CA TRP A 138 -10.63 -15.69 10.47
C TRP A 138 -11.51 -15.09 11.57
N ARG A 139 -11.11 -15.28 12.82
CA ARG A 139 -11.72 -14.69 14.02
C ARG A 139 -10.60 -14.13 14.88
N PRO A 140 -10.81 -12.96 15.52
CA PRO A 140 -9.86 -12.46 16.51
C PRO A 140 -9.59 -13.51 17.57
N SER A 141 -8.32 -13.79 17.83
CA SER A 141 -7.90 -14.72 18.87
C SER A 141 -8.16 -14.20 20.27
N GLY A 142 -8.34 -12.87 20.40
CA GLY A 142 -8.40 -12.16 21.67
C GLY A 142 -7.02 -11.76 22.20
N ILE A 143 -5.95 -12.08 21.45
CA ILE A 143 -4.58 -11.69 21.74
C ILE A 143 -4.16 -10.64 20.68
N PRO A 144 -4.11 -9.34 21.04
CA PRO A 144 -3.87 -8.27 20.08
C PRO A 144 -2.60 -8.45 19.25
N GLU A 145 -1.51 -8.91 19.87
CA GLU A 145 -0.22 -9.11 19.21
C GLU A 145 -0.33 -10.15 18.08
N GLN A 146 -1.03 -11.25 18.33
CA GLN A 146 -1.22 -12.32 17.35
C GLN A 146 -2.12 -11.85 16.19
N ASP A 147 -3.22 -11.17 16.53
CA ASP A 147 -4.17 -10.66 15.54
C ASP A 147 -3.50 -9.62 14.63
N PHE A 148 -2.71 -8.73 15.21
CA PHE A 148 -1.95 -7.72 14.48
C PHE A 148 -0.85 -8.32 13.60
N CYS A 149 -0.11 -9.32 14.11
CA CYS A 149 0.87 -10.05 13.31
C CYS A 149 0.24 -10.71 12.09
N SER A 150 -0.98 -11.27 12.21
CA SER A 150 -1.68 -11.91 11.09
C SER A 150 -1.98 -10.91 9.95
N PHE A 151 -2.39 -9.68 10.32
CA PHE A 151 -2.67 -8.59 9.39
C PHE A 151 -1.39 -8.05 8.72
N LEU A 152 -0.29 -7.90 9.46
CA LEU A 152 0.95 -7.33 8.93
C LEU A 152 1.78 -8.30 8.08
N LYS A 153 1.65 -9.61 8.31
CA LYS A 153 2.48 -10.63 7.66
C LYS A 153 2.52 -10.54 6.12
N PRO A 154 1.40 -10.29 5.39
CA PRO A 154 1.44 -10.14 3.93
C PRO A 154 2.29 -8.94 3.48
N TYR A 155 2.24 -7.82 4.20
CA TYR A 155 3.02 -6.62 3.89
C TYR A 155 4.52 -6.86 4.06
N TYR A 156 4.93 -7.46 5.18
CA TYR A 156 6.34 -7.77 5.41
C TYR A 156 6.87 -8.82 4.43
N LYS A 157 6.06 -9.82 4.04
CA LYS A 157 6.45 -10.75 2.97
C LYS A 157 6.71 -10.04 1.65
N LYS A 158 5.87 -9.07 1.28
CA LYS A 158 6.06 -8.27 0.06
C LYS A 158 7.35 -7.43 0.14
N GLN A 159 7.61 -6.80 1.28
CA GLN A 159 8.82 -6.02 1.52
C GLN A 159 10.08 -6.90 1.47
N GLU A 160 10.06 -8.05 2.12
CA GLU A 160 11.14 -9.02 2.11
C GLU A 160 11.45 -9.51 0.68
N ALA A 161 10.41 -9.83 -0.10
CA ALA A 161 10.56 -10.23 -1.49
C ALA A 161 11.21 -9.13 -2.35
N TYR A 162 10.78 -7.88 -2.16
CA TYR A 162 11.37 -6.72 -2.84
C TYR A 162 12.85 -6.53 -2.48
N MET A 163 13.18 -6.52 -1.18
CA MET A 163 14.57 -6.34 -0.73
C MET A 163 15.49 -7.45 -1.22
N ARG A 164 15.00 -8.70 -1.26
CA ARG A 164 15.76 -9.82 -1.84
C ARG A 164 16.07 -9.61 -3.32
N LEU A 165 15.14 -9.03 -4.08
CA LEU A 165 15.37 -8.74 -5.50
C LEU A 165 16.45 -7.68 -5.67
N GLU A 166 16.36 -6.57 -4.94
CA GLU A 166 17.34 -5.48 -5.04
C GLU A 166 18.73 -5.93 -4.58
N LEU A 167 18.79 -6.72 -3.50
CA LEU A 167 20.06 -7.26 -3.00
C LEU A 167 20.73 -8.18 -4.03
N LYS A 168 19.96 -9.04 -4.72
CA LYS A 168 20.50 -9.88 -5.81
C LYS A 168 21.06 -9.05 -6.95
N LYS A 169 20.37 -7.96 -7.32
CA LYS A 169 20.82 -7.04 -8.37
C LYS A 169 22.15 -6.39 -8.01
N ILE A 170 22.25 -5.81 -6.81
CA ILE A 170 23.49 -5.19 -6.32
C ILE A 170 24.63 -6.21 -6.24
N GLN A 171 24.36 -7.43 -5.78
CA GLN A 171 25.37 -8.50 -5.74
C GLN A 171 25.89 -8.87 -7.12
N ALA A 172 25.01 -8.97 -8.12
CA ALA A 172 25.40 -9.27 -9.50
C ALA A 172 26.25 -8.13 -10.11
N GLU A 173 25.85 -6.88 -9.90
CA GLU A 173 26.60 -5.71 -10.35
C GLU A 173 27.98 -5.64 -9.68
N ASN A 174 28.04 -5.84 -8.36
CA ASN A 174 29.30 -5.86 -7.62
C ASN A 174 30.22 -6.99 -8.07
N ALA A 175 29.69 -8.18 -8.35
CA ALA A 175 30.49 -9.29 -8.88
C ALA A 175 31.09 -8.95 -10.25
N ALA A 176 30.29 -8.36 -11.15
CA ALA A 176 30.77 -7.93 -12.46
C ALA A 176 31.83 -6.83 -12.36
N LEU A 177 31.66 -5.87 -11.44
CA LEU A 177 32.64 -4.82 -11.17
C LEU A 177 33.93 -5.40 -10.58
N ALA A 178 33.84 -6.33 -9.63
CA ALA A 178 34.99 -7.00 -9.04
C ALA A 178 35.81 -7.77 -10.10
N GLN A 179 35.14 -8.46 -11.02
CA GLN A 179 35.80 -9.12 -12.15
C GLN A 179 36.54 -8.12 -13.05
N LYS A 180 35.93 -6.97 -13.38
CA LYS A 180 36.58 -5.93 -14.17
C LYS A 180 37.81 -5.34 -13.47
N VAL A 181 37.72 -5.08 -12.16
CA VAL A 181 38.85 -4.59 -11.36
C VAL A 181 39.98 -5.60 -11.35
N GLN A 182 39.68 -6.89 -11.17
CA GLN A 182 40.68 -7.94 -11.16
C GLN A 182 41.39 -8.06 -12.51
N ALA A 183 40.64 -8.11 -13.61
CA ALA A 183 41.21 -8.11 -14.96
C ALA A 183 42.07 -6.86 -15.23
N GLY A 184 41.63 -5.69 -14.74
CA GLY A 184 42.41 -4.45 -14.83
C GLY A 184 43.73 -4.54 -14.07
N ARG A 185 43.72 -5.09 -12.85
CA ARG A 185 44.95 -5.30 -12.04
C ARG A 185 45.94 -6.24 -12.71
N GLU A 186 45.45 -7.32 -13.31
CA GLU A 186 46.28 -8.28 -14.03
C GLU A 186 46.95 -7.64 -15.25
N SER A 187 46.21 -6.83 -16.01
CA SER A 187 46.76 -6.08 -17.15
C SER A 187 47.85 -5.08 -16.74
N ILE A 188 47.63 -4.36 -15.62
CA ILE A 188 48.64 -3.44 -15.05
C ILE A 188 49.89 -4.23 -14.64
N ALA A 189 49.74 -5.32 -13.89
CA ALA A 189 50.87 -6.13 -13.45
C ALA A 189 51.68 -6.70 -14.62
N GLN A 190 51.02 -7.13 -15.70
CA GLN A 190 51.70 -7.59 -16.93
C GLN A 190 52.48 -6.45 -17.60
N THR A 191 51.88 -5.26 -17.68
CA THR A 191 52.53 -4.08 -18.27
C THR A 191 53.73 -3.65 -17.44
N GLU A 192 53.60 -3.61 -16.12
CA GLU A 192 54.70 -3.31 -15.20
C GLU A 192 55.86 -4.30 -15.34
N HIS A 193 55.56 -5.60 -15.47
CA HIS A 193 56.57 -6.63 -15.69
C HIS A 193 57.31 -6.46 -17.02
N CYS A 194 56.59 -6.16 -18.10
CA CYS A 194 57.16 -5.88 -19.41
C CYS A 194 58.09 -4.65 -19.38
N ILE A 195 57.65 -3.58 -18.72
CA ILE A 195 58.46 -2.36 -18.53
C ILE A 195 59.72 -2.70 -17.74
N SER A 196 59.62 -3.42 -16.62
CA SER A 196 60.79 -3.79 -15.81
C SER A 196 61.80 -4.61 -16.63
N THR A 197 61.32 -5.61 -17.37
CA THR A 197 62.18 -6.46 -18.21
C THR A 197 62.90 -5.65 -19.27
N THR A 198 62.17 -4.77 -19.98
CA THR A 198 62.75 -3.86 -20.98
C THR A 198 63.80 -2.95 -20.33
N VAL A 199 63.50 -2.37 -19.17
CA VAL A 199 64.45 -1.51 -18.44
C VAL A 199 65.72 -2.28 -18.07
N ASP A 200 65.61 -3.53 -17.64
CA ASP A 200 66.77 -4.35 -17.28
C ASP A 200 67.59 -4.77 -18.51
N GLU A 201 66.95 -5.10 -19.63
CA GLU A 201 67.62 -5.35 -20.93
C GLU A 201 68.39 -4.11 -21.42
N TRP A 202 67.78 -2.93 -21.30
CA TRP A 202 68.43 -1.66 -21.64
C TRP A 202 69.64 -1.39 -20.76
N LYS A 203 69.52 -1.57 -19.44
CA LYS A 203 70.65 -1.44 -18.51
C LYS A 203 71.78 -2.41 -18.87
N ALA A 204 71.47 -3.67 -19.16
CA ALA A 204 72.46 -4.66 -19.57
C ALA A 204 73.19 -4.20 -20.84
N SER A 205 72.45 -3.77 -21.87
CA SER A 205 73.01 -3.26 -23.12
C SER A 205 73.93 -2.06 -22.91
N VAL A 206 73.56 -1.11 -22.04
CA VAL A 206 74.42 0.04 -21.69
C VAL A 206 75.69 -0.43 -20.98
N THR A 207 75.59 -1.34 -20.01
CA THR A 207 76.79 -1.85 -19.31
C THR A 207 77.73 -2.63 -20.23
N GLU A 208 77.21 -3.36 -21.21
CA GLU A 208 78.02 -4.03 -22.23
C GLU A 208 78.71 -3.03 -23.16
N PHE A 209 78.02 -1.98 -23.57
CA PHE A 209 78.60 -0.89 -24.34
C PHE A 209 79.73 -0.19 -23.57
N GLU A 210 79.53 0.12 -22.29
CA GLU A 210 80.55 0.68 -21.42
C GLU A 210 81.76 -0.26 -21.29
N ARG A 211 81.53 -1.57 -21.09
CA ARG A 211 82.60 -2.57 -21.05
C ARG A 211 83.39 -2.62 -22.37
N MET A 212 82.71 -2.62 -23.51
CA MET A 212 83.37 -2.57 -24.83
C MET A 212 84.21 -1.30 -24.98
N LYS A 213 83.68 -0.15 -24.58
CA LYS A 213 84.42 1.12 -24.58
C LYS A 213 85.67 1.08 -23.70
N SER A 214 85.57 0.50 -22.50
CA SER A 214 86.72 0.31 -21.60
C SER A 214 87.78 -0.64 -22.17
N ASN A 215 87.39 -1.70 -22.88
CA ASN A 215 88.35 -2.63 -23.51
C ASN A 215 89.07 -2.03 -24.74
N LEU A 216 88.49 -1.02 -25.38
CA LEU A 216 89.12 -0.26 -26.47
C LEU A 216 90.08 0.82 -25.97
N CYS A 217 90.12 1.09 -24.66
CA CYS A 217 91.10 1.96 -24.01
C CYS A 217 92.11 1.11 -23.23
N PRO A 218 93.38 0.98 -23.67
CA PRO A 218 94.33 0.13 -22.97
C PRO A 218 94.71 0.73 -21.61
N SER A 219 94.56 -0.04 -20.53
CA SER A 219 95.18 0.27 -19.24
C SER A 219 96.61 -0.26 -19.20
N GLY A 220 97.55 0.64 -19.51
CA GLY A 220 98.98 0.59 -19.17
C GLY A 220 99.51 2.02 -19.33
N VAL A 221 100.13 2.66 -18.35
CA VAL A 221 101.20 2.16 -17.47
C VAL A 221 101.11 2.84 -16.09
N ASN A 222 101.15 2.03 -15.02
CA ASN A 222 101.59 2.45 -13.69
C ASN A 222 103.12 2.66 -13.70
N ASP A 223 103.53 3.84 -13.24
CA ASP A 223 104.45 4.07 -12.12
C ASP A 223 105.87 3.44 -12.14
N SER A 224 106.90 4.30 -12.07
CA SER A 224 107.97 4.27 -11.02
C SER A 224 109.24 5.02 -11.44
N GLY A 225 109.56 6.10 -10.70
CA GLY A 225 110.87 6.47 -10.13
C GLY A 225 112.14 6.59 -10.98
N TYR A 226 112.80 7.76 -10.91
CA TYR A 226 114.26 7.97 -10.68
C TYR A 226 114.53 9.50 -10.69
N SER A 227 114.72 10.17 -9.53
CA SER A 227 115.98 10.50 -8.81
C SER A 227 116.86 11.60 -9.44
N ASP A 228 117.11 12.64 -8.61
CA ASP A 228 118.22 13.63 -8.55
C ASP A 228 118.69 14.37 -9.82
N VAL A 229 118.66 15.72 -9.80
CA VAL A 229 119.75 16.65 -9.38
C VAL A 229 119.17 18.07 -9.27
#